data_AF-A0A800CAG0-F1
#
_entry.id   AF-A0A800CAG0-F1
#
_cell.length_a   1.000
_cell.length_b   1.000
_cell.length_c   1.000
_cell.angle_alpha   90.00
_cell.angle_beta   90.00
_cell.angle_gamma   90.00
#
_symmetry.space_group_name_H-M   'P 1'
#
loop_
_entity.id
_entity.type
_entity.pdbx_description
1 polymer ?
#
loop_
_entity_poly.entity_id
_entity_poly.type
_entity_poly.pdbx_seq_one_letter_code
_entity_poly.pdbx_strand_id
1 'polypeptide(L)'
;MLMRFKYLRRHPRVFRSVTGLTIAEFNEWLVELRPFFEAHEAKRLARSDRIRAPGAGHPWGLDYRNGVLLTLVWLRLYPTGVVLGYFFGIAESSVRRTLARFLPVLEAAGRATFRWPNRKQGRSLPEILEDCPEVAVIIDSFEQQVQRPKDKEKAKAHYSGKKKQITRKV
;
A
#
# COMPACT_ATOMS: atom_id res chain seq x y z
N MET A 1 -20.81 -1.50 -9.93
CA MET A 1 -19.74 -2.21 -9.20
C MET A 1 -19.94 -2.10 -7.70
N LEU A 2 -19.70 -3.17 -6.95
CA LEU A 2 -20.05 -3.27 -5.52
C LEU A 2 -19.26 -2.36 -4.57
N MET A 3 -17.95 -2.13 -4.81
CA MET A 3 -17.12 -1.33 -3.88
C MET A 3 -17.12 0.17 -4.16
N ARG A 4 -17.93 0.66 -5.12
CA ARG A 4 -18.08 2.12 -5.28
C ARG A 4 -18.89 2.71 -4.13
N PHE A 5 -18.56 3.93 -3.74
CA PHE A 5 -19.16 4.62 -2.58
C PHE A 5 -20.69 4.62 -2.60
N LYS A 6 -21.31 4.82 -3.78
CA LYS A 6 -22.76 4.79 -3.98
C LYS A 6 -23.42 3.53 -3.40
N TYR A 7 -22.76 2.39 -3.52
CA TYR A 7 -23.23 1.08 -3.08
C TYR A 7 -22.73 0.78 -1.67
N LEU A 8 -21.42 0.93 -1.42
CA LEU A 8 -20.79 0.54 -0.16
C LEU A 8 -21.33 1.34 1.04
N ARG A 9 -21.72 2.60 0.87
CA ARG A 9 -22.31 3.43 1.94
C ARG A 9 -23.62 2.86 2.50
N ARG A 10 -24.32 2.00 1.75
CA ARG A 10 -25.56 1.34 2.19
C ARG A 10 -25.28 0.19 3.17
N HIS A 11 -24.01 -0.18 3.35
CA HIS A 11 -23.58 -1.26 4.23
C HIS A 11 -22.52 -0.75 5.22
N PRO A 12 -22.90 0.02 6.26
CA PRO A 12 -21.93 0.68 7.15
C PRO A 12 -20.95 -0.29 7.83
N ARG A 13 -21.41 -1.49 8.21
CA ARG A 13 -20.55 -2.53 8.80
C ARG A 13 -19.45 -2.97 7.83
N VAL A 14 -19.81 -3.20 6.57
CA VAL A 14 -18.85 -3.58 5.52
C VAL A 14 -17.93 -2.41 5.22
N PHE A 15 -18.47 -1.19 5.08
CA PHE A 15 -17.70 0.03 4.82
C PHE A 15 -16.59 0.21 5.86
N ARG A 16 -16.93 0.10 7.16
CA ARG A 16 -15.96 0.20 8.25
C ARG A 16 -14.95 -0.94 8.25
N SER A 17 -15.38 -2.17 7.96
CA SER A 17 -14.47 -3.32 7.88
C SER A 17 -13.41 -3.15 6.79
N VAL A 18 -13.78 -2.62 5.61
CA VAL A 18 -12.87 -2.51 4.47
C VAL A 18 -12.06 -1.22 4.44
N THR A 19 -12.50 -0.14 5.11
CA THR A 19 -11.79 1.15 5.13
C THR A 19 -11.16 1.49 6.49
N GLY A 20 -11.62 0.88 7.58
CA GLY A 20 -11.30 1.29 8.95
C GLY A 20 -12.10 2.49 9.45
N LEU A 21 -12.88 3.17 8.60
CA LEU A 21 -13.59 4.41 8.92
C LEU A 21 -15.11 4.21 8.89
N THR A 22 -15.82 4.98 9.68
CA THR A 22 -17.25 5.22 9.50
C THR A 22 -17.49 6.08 8.25
N ILE A 23 -18.74 6.12 7.77
CA ILE A 23 -19.11 6.93 6.61
C ILE A 23 -18.95 8.43 6.91
N ALA A 24 -19.22 8.84 8.15
CA ALA A 24 -19.06 10.23 8.59
C ALA A 24 -17.58 10.65 8.57
N GLU A 25 -16.72 9.90 9.25
CA GLU A 25 -15.26 10.13 9.25
C GLU A 25 -14.69 10.14 7.83
N PHE A 26 -15.12 9.20 6.98
CA PHE A 26 -14.70 9.18 5.58
C PHE A 26 -15.12 10.46 4.83
N ASN A 27 -16.32 10.97 5.05
CA ASN A 27 -16.77 12.22 4.41
C ASN A 27 -15.98 13.43 4.90
N GLU A 28 -15.67 13.50 6.20
CA GLU A 28 -14.80 14.53 6.76
C GLU A 28 -13.40 14.49 6.12
N TRP A 29 -12.83 13.29 5.99
CA TRP A 29 -11.55 13.09 5.32
C TRP A 29 -11.58 13.54 3.85
N LEU A 30 -12.69 13.32 3.13
CA LEU A 30 -12.79 13.79 1.74
C LEU A 30 -12.65 15.30 1.64
N VAL A 31 -13.14 16.05 2.64
CA VAL A 31 -13.03 17.51 2.71
C VAL A 31 -11.59 17.89 3.06
N GLU A 32 -11.02 17.28 4.10
CA GLU A 32 -9.64 17.54 4.55
C GLU A 32 -8.59 17.24 3.47
N LEU A 33 -8.74 16.13 2.73
CA LEU A 33 -7.81 15.70 1.69
C LEU A 33 -7.93 16.52 0.39
N ARG A 34 -9.01 17.29 0.22
CA ARG A 34 -9.30 18.05 -1.01
C ARG A 34 -8.16 18.98 -1.42
N PRO A 35 -7.69 19.92 -0.56
CA PRO A 35 -6.63 20.85 -0.93
C PRO A 35 -5.32 20.15 -1.31
N PHE A 36 -4.97 19.07 -0.62
CA PHE A 36 -3.78 18.27 -0.94
C PHE A 36 -3.89 17.59 -2.31
N PHE A 37 -5.08 17.07 -2.64
CA PHE A 37 -5.35 16.48 -3.94
C PHE A 37 -5.28 17.50 -5.07
N GLU A 38 -5.88 18.67 -4.88
CA GLU A 38 -5.86 19.75 -5.87
C GLU A 38 -4.44 20.27 -6.12
N ALA A 39 -3.66 20.49 -5.05
CA ALA A 39 -2.26 20.86 -5.17
C ALA A 39 -1.42 19.79 -5.88
N HIS A 40 -1.65 18.51 -5.59
CA HIS A 40 -0.98 17.40 -6.25
C HIS A 40 -1.36 17.28 -7.73
N GLU A 41 -2.65 17.41 -8.07
CA GLU A 41 -3.11 17.38 -9.47
C GLU A 41 -2.58 18.59 -10.26
N ALA A 42 -2.53 19.78 -9.66
CA ALA A 42 -1.93 20.97 -10.29
C ALA A 42 -0.46 20.71 -10.65
N LYS A 43 0.34 20.22 -9.70
CA LYS A 43 1.74 19.82 -9.94
C LYS A 43 1.85 18.75 -11.03
N ARG A 44 0.99 17.73 -11.00
CA ARG A 44 0.99 16.63 -11.99
C ARG A 44 0.69 17.13 -13.42
N LEU A 45 -0.23 18.09 -13.54
CA LEU A 45 -0.66 18.67 -14.82
C LEU A 45 0.33 19.69 -15.37
N ALA A 46 1.10 20.36 -14.51
CA ALA A 46 2.11 21.36 -14.85
C ALA A 46 3.49 20.77 -15.21
N ARG A 47 3.65 19.44 -15.25
CA ARG A 47 4.93 18.81 -15.58
C ARG A 47 5.36 19.12 -17.02
N SER A 48 6.62 19.50 -17.20
CA SER A 48 7.22 19.93 -18.47
C SER A 48 7.39 18.81 -19.50
N ASP A 49 7.53 17.56 -19.05
CA ASP A 49 7.66 16.36 -19.88
C ASP A 49 6.31 15.87 -20.45
N ARG A 50 5.23 16.62 -20.25
CA ARG A 50 3.89 16.20 -20.58
C ARG A 50 3.56 16.45 -22.06
N ILE A 51 3.34 15.36 -22.79
CA ILE A 51 3.02 15.39 -24.23
C ILE A 51 1.55 15.79 -24.51
N ARG A 52 0.61 15.39 -23.66
CA ARG A 52 -0.84 15.60 -23.89
C ARG A 52 -1.36 16.83 -23.14
N ALA A 53 -2.20 17.65 -23.78
CA ALA A 53 -2.89 18.78 -23.14
C ALA A 53 -3.76 18.34 -21.94
N PRO A 54 -4.02 19.21 -20.93
CA PRO A 54 -4.97 18.91 -19.84
C PRO A 54 -6.29 18.36 -20.38
N GLY A 55 -6.77 17.25 -19.82
CA GLY A 55 -8.01 16.60 -20.27
C GLY A 55 -7.90 15.70 -21.51
N ALA A 56 -6.84 15.79 -22.33
CA ALA A 56 -6.68 14.98 -23.55
C ALA A 56 -6.27 13.51 -23.32
N GLY A 57 -6.49 12.97 -22.12
CA GLY A 57 -6.23 11.57 -21.78
C GLY A 57 -7.51 10.74 -21.78
N HIS A 58 -7.38 9.41 -21.74
CA HIS A 58 -8.52 8.52 -21.55
C HIS A 58 -9.33 8.93 -20.30
N PRO A 59 -10.69 8.97 -20.38
CA PRO A 59 -11.53 9.31 -19.25
C PRO A 59 -11.14 8.53 -18.00
N TRP A 60 -11.03 9.24 -16.89
CA TRP A 60 -10.58 8.66 -15.65
C TRP A 60 -11.71 7.84 -15.02
N GLY A 61 -11.46 6.56 -14.74
CA GLY A 61 -12.52 5.60 -14.41
C GLY A 61 -13.18 5.77 -13.02
N LEU A 62 -12.60 6.59 -12.13
CA LEU A 62 -13.09 6.83 -10.77
C LEU A 62 -13.04 8.31 -10.41
N ASP A 63 -14.12 8.85 -9.87
CA ASP A 63 -14.09 10.20 -9.28
C ASP A 63 -13.14 10.27 -8.06
N TYR A 64 -12.89 11.48 -7.58
CA TYR A 64 -12.05 11.72 -6.40
C TYR A 64 -12.45 10.85 -5.20
N ARG A 65 -13.75 10.78 -4.91
CA ARG A 65 -14.29 10.06 -3.76
C ARG A 65 -13.96 8.56 -3.84
N ASN A 66 -14.20 7.95 -5.00
CA ASN A 66 -13.90 6.54 -5.21
C ASN A 66 -12.41 6.26 -5.33
N GLY A 67 -11.60 7.25 -5.75
CA GLY A 67 -10.13 7.16 -5.73
C GLY A 67 -9.56 7.08 -4.31
N VAL A 68 -10.04 7.93 -3.40
CA VAL A 68 -9.71 7.84 -1.97
C VAL A 68 -10.19 6.50 -1.40
N LEU A 69 -11.44 6.12 -1.66
CA LEU A 69 -12.02 4.87 -1.16
C LEU A 69 -11.21 3.64 -1.60
N LEU A 70 -10.86 3.54 -2.89
CA LEU A 70 -10.03 2.46 -3.41
C LEU A 70 -8.68 2.40 -2.70
N THR A 71 -8.05 3.55 -2.49
CA THR A 71 -6.74 3.64 -1.84
C THR A 71 -6.81 3.18 -0.38
N LEU A 72 -7.85 3.55 0.36
CA LEU A 72 -8.05 3.09 1.74
C LEU A 72 -8.29 1.57 1.81
N VAL A 73 -9.11 1.02 0.91
CA VAL A 73 -9.32 -0.43 0.83
C VAL A 73 -8.01 -1.15 0.53
N TRP A 74 -7.19 -0.62 -0.37
CA TRP A 74 -5.87 -1.17 -0.66
C TRP A 74 -4.94 -1.11 0.55
N LEU A 75 -4.89 0.03 1.26
CA LEU A 75 -4.06 0.19 2.45
C LEU A 75 -4.47 -0.77 3.58
N ARG A 76 -5.78 -0.94 3.79
CA ARG A 76 -6.32 -1.73 4.90
C ARG A 76 -6.26 -3.24 4.67
N LEU A 77 -6.63 -3.69 3.47
CA LEU A 77 -6.83 -5.11 3.16
C LEU A 77 -5.76 -5.68 2.22
N TYR A 78 -4.99 -4.81 1.55
CA TYR A 78 -3.96 -5.17 0.57
C TYR A 78 -4.38 -6.17 -0.53
N PRO A 79 -5.59 -6.08 -1.12
CA PRO A 79 -5.98 -6.92 -2.26
C PRO A 79 -5.10 -6.66 -3.49
N THR A 80 -5.02 -7.65 -4.37
CA THR A 80 -4.33 -7.50 -5.65
C THR A 80 -5.03 -6.46 -6.53
N GLY A 81 -4.28 -5.86 -7.45
CA GLY A 81 -4.82 -4.85 -8.37
C GLY A 81 -5.95 -5.39 -9.26
N VAL A 82 -5.88 -6.67 -9.65
CA VAL A 82 -6.94 -7.35 -10.42
C VAL A 82 -8.25 -7.39 -9.63
N VAL A 83 -8.17 -7.80 -8.35
CA VAL A 83 -9.32 -7.87 -7.45
C VAL A 83 -9.94 -6.49 -7.23
N LEU A 84 -9.12 -5.47 -6.98
CA LEU A 84 -9.61 -4.09 -6.88
C LEU A 84 -10.25 -3.61 -8.19
N GLY A 85 -9.65 -3.92 -9.33
CA GLY A 85 -10.20 -3.58 -10.63
C GLY A 85 -11.59 -4.19 -10.83
N TYR A 86 -11.74 -5.47 -10.49
CA TYR A 86 -13.01 -6.19 -10.49
C TYR A 86 -14.00 -5.76 -9.40
N PHE A 87 -13.59 -5.08 -8.33
CA PHE A 87 -14.57 -4.56 -7.35
C PHE A 87 -14.98 -3.10 -7.60
N PHE A 88 -14.14 -2.33 -8.31
CA PHE A 88 -14.38 -0.91 -8.62
C PHE A 88 -14.83 -0.64 -10.07
N GLY A 89 -14.65 -1.61 -10.98
CA GLY A 89 -15.13 -1.51 -12.36
C GLY A 89 -14.17 -0.77 -13.24
N ILE A 90 -12.89 -1.06 -13.07
CA ILE A 90 -11.79 -0.44 -13.78
C ILE A 90 -10.72 -1.48 -14.07
N ALA A 91 -9.88 -1.23 -15.07
CA ALA A 91 -8.73 -2.09 -15.34
C ALA A 91 -7.70 -2.02 -14.20
N GLU A 92 -6.91 -3.09 -14.01
CA GLU A 92 -5.80 -3.12 -13.04
C GLU A 92 -4.82 -1.94 -13.25
N SER A 93 -4.54 -1.59 -14.51
CA SER A 93 -3.67 -0.44 -14.83
C SER A 93 -4.24 0.88 -14.29
N SER A 94 -5.57 1.02 -14.22
CA SER A 94 -6.23 2.17 -13.61
C SER A 94 -6.17 2.13 -12.08
N VAL A 95 -6.20 0.94 -11.46
CA VAL A 95 -5.96 0.77 -10.01
C VAL A 95 -4.57 1.27 -9.67
N ARG A 96 -3.52 0.80 -10.37
CA ARG A 96 -2.13 1.21 -10.12
C ARG A 96 -1.96 2.73 -10.27
N ARG A 97 -2.53 3.31 -11.33
CA ARG A 97 -2.52 4.77 -11.52
C ARG A 97 -3.29 5.51 -10.43
N THR A 98 -4.36 4.94 -9.89
CA THR A 98 -5.12 5.52 -8.77
C THR A 98 -4.26 5.54 -7.52
N LEU A 99 -3.66 4.42 -7.14
CA LEU A 99 -2.76 4.36 -5.98
C LEU A 99 -1.61 5.36 -6.09
N ALA A 100 -0.97 5.45 -7.26
CA ALA A 100 0.10 6.41 -7.51
C ALA A 100 -0.35 7.89 -7.40
N ARG A 101 -1.65 8.19 -7.61
CA ARG A 101 -2.19 9.55 -7.47
C ARG A 101 -2.60 9.88 -6.04
N PHE A 102 -3.15 8.93 -5.30
CA PHE A 102 -3.78 9.19 -4.01
C PHE A 102 -2.88 8.88 -2.81
N LEU A 103 -1.89 7.99 -2.92
CA LEU A 103 -0.93 7.75 -1.84
C LEU A 103 -0.14 9.02 -1.46
N PRO A 104 0.43 9.80 -2.40
CA PRO A 104 1.12 11.05 -2.05
C PRO A 104 0.22 12.10 -1.39
N VAL A 105 -1.08 12.09 -1.73
CA VAL A 105 -2.08 13.00 -1.16
C VAL A 105 -2.34 12.67 0.31
N LEU A 106 -2.50 11.38 0.62
CA LEU A 106 -2.64 10.92 2.01
C LEU A 106 -1.38 11.24 2.83
N GLU A 107 -0.20 11.04 2.25
CA GLU A 107 1.07 11.38 2.90
C GLU A 107 1.19 12.87 3.20
N ALA A 108 0.86 13.72 2.23
CA ALA A 108 0.91 15.17 2.39
C ALA A 108 -0.07 15.69 3.46
N ALA A 109 -1.19 14.99 3.66
CA ALA A 109 -2.16 15.29 4.71
C ALA A 109 -1.75 14.79 6.12
N GLY A 110 -0.48 14.45 6.33
CA GLY A 110 0.02 13.96 7.61
C GLY A 110 -0.37 12.51 7.92
N ARG A 111 -0.88 11.78 6.93
CA ARG A 111 -1.30 10.38 7.08
C ARG A 111 -0.24 9.40 6.58
N ALA A 112 1.03 9.82 6.67
CA ALA A 112 2.20 9.06 6.25
C ALA A 112 2.40 7.75 7.05
N THR A 113 1.80 7.65 8.24
CA THR A 113 1.77 6.43 9.06
C THR A 113 0.98 5.29 8.42
N PHE A 114 0.13 5.54 7.41
CA PHE A 114 -0.52 4.47 6.65
C PHE A 114 0.39 3.82 5.59
N ARG A 115 1.69 4.12 5.58
CA ARG A 115 2.61 3.48 4.64
C ARG A 115 3.05 2.12 5.15
N TRP A 116 3.09 1.15 4.24
CA TRP A 116 3.89 -0.04 4.45
C TRP A 116 5.38 0.36 4.45
N PRO A 117 6.22 -0.28 5.28
CA PRO A 117 7.66 -0.06 5.23
C PRO A 117 8.18 -0.23 3.81
N ASN A 118 9.10 0.62 3.39
CA ASN A 118 9.64 0.58 2.04
C ASN A 118 10.37 -0.76 1.79
N ARG A 119 9.69 -1.69 1.12
CA ARG A 119 10.23 -3.04 0.84
C ARG A 119 11.38 -3.05 -0.18
N LYS A 120 11.69 -1.92 -0.82
CA LYS A 120 12.62 -1.86 -1.96
C LYS A 120 14.09 -1.71 -1.57
N GLN A 121 14.39 -1.43 -0.31
CA GLN A 121 15.75 -1.43 0.21
C GLN A 121 15.81 -2.43 1.36
N GLY A 122 16.85 -3.25 1.38
CA GLY A 122 17.19 -4.08 2.54
C GLY A 122 17.59 -3.16 3.69
N ARG A 123 16.59 -2.56 4.33
CA ARG A 123 16.77 -1.71 5.51
C ARG A 123 17.13 -2.60 6.68
N SER A 124 18.11 -2.16 7.45
CA SER A 124 18.44 -2.84 8.70
C SER A 124 17.30 -2.65 9.72
N LEU A 125 17.14 -3.59 10.64
CA LEU A 125 16.14 -3.49 11.72
C LEU A 125 16.24 -2.16 12.51
N PRO A 126 17.45 -1.63 12.81
CA PRO A 126 17.59 -0.31 13.42
C PRO A 126 16.95 0.83 12.62
N GLU A 127 17.15 0.87 11.30
CA GLU A 127 16.54 1.90 10.43
C GLU A 127 15.00 1.85 10.45
N ILE A 128 14.44 0.65 10.56
CA ILE A 128 12.98 0.46 10.63
C ILE A 128 12.43 0.95 11.97
N LEU A 129 13.15 0.67 13.07
CA LEU A 129 12.75 1.09 14.42
C LEU A 129 12.87 2.60 14.62
N GLU A 130 13.83 3.25 13.96
CA GLU A 130 13.96 4.72 13.98
C GLU A 130 12.80 5.41 13.24
N ASP A 131 12.45 4.91 12.05
CA ASP A 131 11.34 5.46 11.26
C ASP A 131 9.96 5.13 11.87
N CYS A 132 9.85 4.06 12.64
CA CYS A 132 8.60 3.54 13.20
C CYS A 132 8.81 3.03 14.64
N PRO A 133 8.93 3.91 15.65
CA PRO A 133 9.28 3.51 17.02
C PRO A 133 8.19 2.67 17.72
N GLU A 134 6.93 2.76 17.26
CA GLU A 134 5.81 1.96 17.80
C GLU A 134 5.67 0.58 17.13
N VAL A 135 6.53 0.22 16.18
CA VAL A 135 6.41 -1.06 15.48
C VAL A 135 6.79 -2.21 16.42
N ALA A 136 5.84 -3.12 16.67
CA ALA A 136 6.11 -4.40 17.29
C ALA A 136 6.74 -5.33 16.25
N VAL A 137 8.04 -5.59 16.38
CA VAL A 137 8.74 -6.53 15.51
C VAL A 137 8.64 -7.92 16.11
N ILE A 138 7.86 -8.78 15.47
CA ILE A 138 7.83 -10.22 15.78
C ILE A 138 8.85 -10.89 14.86
N ILE A 139 10.02 -11.20 15.41
CA ILE A 139 11.04 -11.99 14.70
C ILE A 139 10.66 -13.47 14.87
N ASP A 140 9.91 -13.98 13.92
CA ASP A 140 9.62 -15.42 13.86
C ASP A 140 10.83 -16.15 13.28
N SER A 141 11.80 -16.44 14.15
CA SER A 141 13.04 -17.09 13.72
C SER A 141 12.83 -18.58 13.48
N PHE A 142 12.60 -18.92 12.21
CA PHE A 142 12.64 -20.30 11.75
C PHE A 142 13.99 -20.63 11.11
N GLU A 143 14.41 -21.88 11.26
CA GLU A 143 15.54 -22.44 10.52
C GLU A 143 15.19 -22.50 9.03
N GLN A 144 15.76 -21.61 8.22
CA GLN A 144 15.65 -21.64 6.76
C GLN A 144 16.80 -22.47 6.17
N GLN A 145 16.48 -23.40 5.28
CA GLN A 145 17.49 -24.17 4.55
C GLN A 145 18.30 -23.23 3.65
N VAL A 146 19.63 -23.34 3.69
CA VAL A 146 20.54 -22.55 2.86
C VAL A 146 21.52 -23.45 2.12
N GLN A 147 22.12 -22.91 1.06
CA GLN A 147 23.18 -23.62 0.33
C GLN A 147 24.35 -23.93 1.27
N ARG A 148 24.84 -25.18 1.23
CA ARG A 148 25.97 -25.61 2.03
C ARG A 148 27.22 -24.78 1.68
N PRO A 149 27.83 -24.06 2.63
CA PRO A 149 29.10 -23.39 2.42
C PRO A 149 30.19 -24.40 2.02
N LYS A 150 31.11 -23.99 1.13
CA LYS A 150 32.25 -24.82 0.72
C LYS A 150 33.26 -25.02 1.88
N ASP A 151 33.36 -24.04 2.76
CA ASP A 151 34.15 -24.11 3.99
C ASP A 151 33.50 -25.09 4.98
N LYS A 152 34.27 -26.10 5.40
CA LYS A 152 33.80 -27.19 6.27
C LYS A 152 33.42 -26.70 7.67
N GLU A 153 34.17 -25.74 8.23
CA GLU A 153 33.91 -25.25 9.58
C GLU A 153 32.65 -24.37 9.58
N LYS A 154 32.46 -23.56 8.54
CA LYS A 154 31.20 -22.81 8.35
C LYS A 154 30.00 -23.72 8.09
N ALA A 155 30.18 -24.82 7.37
CA ALA A 155 29.11 -25.79 7.15
C ALA A 155 28.68 -26.48 8.45
N LYS A 156 29.62 -26.84 9.34
CA LYS A 156 29.29 -27.39 10.66
C LYS A 156 28.53 -26.39 11.51
N ALA A 157 28.96 -25.13 11.52
CA ALA A 157 28.33 -24.08 12.31
C ALA A 157 26.85 -23.83 11.93
N HIS A 158 26.48 -24.11 10.69
CA HIS A 158 25.11 -23.93 10.18
C HIS A 158 24.33 -25.24 10.05
N TYR A 159 24.85 -26.37 10.55
CA TYR A 159 24.12 -27.64 10.47
C TYR A 159 23.05 -27.73 11.57
N SER A 160 21.79 -27.87 11.17
CA SER A 160 20.70 -28.17 12.10
C SER A 160 20.60 -29.67 12.34
N GLY A 161 20.83 -30.09 13.59
CA GLY A 161 20.63 -31.48 14.01
C GLY A 161 19.16 -31.91 13.95
N LYS A 162 18.23 -30.98 14.15
CA LYS A 162 16.78 -31.23 14.11
C LYS A 162 16.28 -31.47 12.68
N LYS A 163 16.71 -30.64 11.73
CA LYS A 163 16.32 -30.71 10.31
C LYS A 163 17.23 -31.61 9.48
N LYS A 164 18.39 -32.01 10.03
CA LYS A 164 19.46 -32.77 9.36
C LYS A 164 19.95 -32.10 8.06
N GLN A 165 19.98 -30.77 8.05
CA GLN A 165 20.30 -29.95 6.88
C GLN A 165 21.09 -28.70 7.28
N ILE A 166 21.72 -28.04 6.31
CA ILE A 166 22.35 -26.73 6.54
C ILE A 166 21.26 -25.67 6.57
N THR A 167 21.10 -25.03 7.71
CA THR A 167 20.07 -24.02 7.95
C THR A 167 20.66 -22.79 8.58
N ARG A 168 20.08 -21.63 8.29
CA ARG A 168 20.37 -20.38 8.98
C ARG A 168 19.15 -20.02 9.83
N LYS A 169 19.38 -19.62 11.08
CA LYS A 169 18.36 -18.94 11.88
C LYS A 169 18.26 -17.52 11.33
N VAL A 170 17.08 -17.17 10.82
CA VAL A 170 16.77 -15.86 10.25
C VAL A 170 15.87 -15.12 11.20
#